data_AF-A0A699YWF2-F1
#
_entry.id   AF-A0A699YWF2-F1
#
_cell.length_a   1.000
_cell.length_b   1.000
_cell.length_c   1.000
_cell.angle_alpha   90.00
_cell.angle_beta   90.00
_cell.angle_gamma   90.00
#
_symmetry.space_group_name_H-M   'P 1'
#
loop_
_entity.id
_entity.type
_entity.pdbx_description
1 polymer ?
#
loop_
_entity_poly.entity_id
_entity_poly.type
_entity_poly.pdbx_seq_one_letter_code
_entity_poly.pdbx_strand_id
1 'polypeptide(L)'
;MRRFGIRAEINGGASISKLVRTATKAKTPVTCIIGKQEVLDGTLSVRLYQGNKEIGALPQSEVIARVLQAVAAKGDFKSDPASQAREAAPARALHLEASVE
;
A
#
# COMPACT_ATOMS: atom_id res chain seq x y z
N MET A 1 -0.76 -0.73 9.64
CA MET A 1 -0.06 0.41 8.99
C MET A 1 0.95 1.08 9.94
N ARG A 2 0.51 1.84 10.96
CA ARG A 2 1.42 2.65 11.83
C ARG A 2 2.56 1.86 12.50
N ARG A 3 2.29 0.62 12.95
CA ARG A 3 3.31 -0.29 13.52
C ARG A 3 4.49 -0.56 12.57
N PHE A 4 4.27 -0.47 11.26
CA PHE A 4 5.29 -0.68 10.23
C PHE A 4 5.94 0.62 9.75
N GLY A 5 5.74 1.74 10.46
CA GLY A 5 6.29 3.05 10.07
C GLY A 5 5.56 3.73 8.90
N ILE A 6 4.46 3.15 8.42
CA ILE A 6 3.65 3.72 7.35
C ILE A 6 2.79 4.85 7.92
N ARG A 7 2.88 6.05 7.31
CA ARG A 7 1.97 7.17 7.60
C ARG A 7 0.59 6.83 7.05
N ALA A 8 -0.37 6.62 7.95
CA ALA A 8 -1.75 6.33 7.60
C ALA A 8 -2.69 7.06 8.55
N GLU A 9 -3.80 7.54 7.99
CA GLU A 9 -4.90 8.18 8.71
C GLU A 9 -6.18 7.39 8.45
N ILE A 10 -7.06 7.33 9.45
CA ILE A 10 -8.35 6.66 9.34
C ILE A 10 -9.42 7.73 9.30
N ASN A 11 -10.18 7.77 8.21
CA ASN A 11 -11.24 8.76 7.99
C ASN A 11 -12.60 8.06 7.88
N GLY A 12 -13.61 8.60 8.56
CA GLY A 12 -14.98 8.08 8.59
C GLY A 12 -16.01 9.19 8.81
N GLY A 13 -17.29 8.82 8.96
CA GLY A 13 -18.36 9.76 9.30
C GLY A 13 -18.94 10.59 8.13
N ALA A 14 -18.59 10.25 6.89
CA ALA A 14 -19.17 10.84 5.68
C ALA A 14 -19.39 9.78 4.60
N SER A 15 -20.08 10.14 3.52
CA SER A 15 -20.24 9.23 2.37
C SER A 15 -18.89 8.88 1.75
N ILE A 16 -18.76 7.64 1.25
CA ILE A 16 -17.54 7.13 0.62
C ILE A 16 -17.06 8.07 -0.49
N SER A 17 -17.98 8.54 -1.34
CA SER A 17 -17.65 9.49 -2.41
C SER A 17 -17.01 10.79 -1.89
N LYS A 18 -17.46 11.30 -0.73
CA LYS A 18 -16.88 12.49 -0.12
C LYS A 18 -15.50 12.20 0.46
N LEU A 19 -15.33 11.07 1.15
CA LEU A 19 -14.04 10.66 1.72
C LEU A 19 -12.99 10.44 0.63
N VAL A 20 -13.35 9.74 -0.46
CA VAL A 20 -12.48 9.54 -1.62
C VAL A 20 -12.11 10.89 -2.23
N ARG A 21 -13.08 11.79 -2.45
CA ARG A 21 -12.79 13.13 -2.98
C ARG A 21 -11.83 13.92 -2.09
N THR A 22 -11.98 13.84 -0.78
CA THR A 22 -11.06 14.47 0.19
C THR A 22 -9.66 13.87 0.09
N ALA A 23 -9.53 12.54 0.05
CA ALA A 23 -8.25 11.86 -0.08
C ALA A 23 -7.53 12.23 -1.41
N THR A 24 -8.28 12.29 -2.51
CA THR A 24 -7.78 12.74 -3.82
C THR A 24 -7.33 14.20 -3.78
N LYS A 25 -8.10 15.10 -3.15
CA LYS A 25 -7.72 16.52 -3.00
C LYS A 25 -6.45 16.68 -2.17
N ALA A 26 -6.28 15.85 -1.14
CA ALA A 26 -5.06 15.79 -0.33
C ALA A 26 -3.88 15.10 -1.03
N LYS A 27 -4.06 14.61 -2.27
CA LYS A 27 -3.06 13.85 -3.03
C LYS A 27 -2.53 12.63 -2.25
N THR A 28 -3.43 11.96 -1.53
CA THR A 28 -3.08 10.75 -0.76
C THR A 28 -2.74 9.62 -1.73
N PRO A 29 -1.49 9.11 -1.76
CA PRO A 29 -1.03 8.21 -2.82
C PRO A 29 -1.82 6.90 -2.89
N VAL A 30 -2.17 6.34 -1.73
CA VAL A 30 -2.91 5.08 -1.60
C VAL A 30 -4.09 5.31 -0.66
N THR A 31 -5.30 5.01 -1.14
CA THR A 31 -6.54 5.07 -0.36
C THR A 31 -7.09 3.65 -0.20
N CYS A 32 -7.32 3.23 1.04
CA CYS A 32 -7.92 1.93 1.36
C CYS A 32 -9.36 2.14 1.84
N ILE A 33 -10.31 1.50 1.18
CA ILE A 33 -11.73 1.53 1.55
C ILE A 33 -12.06 0.22 2.26
N ILE A 34 -12.75 0.34 3.38
CA ILE A 34 -13.12 -0.78 4.26
C ILE A 34 -14.63 -0.73 4.46
N GLY A 35 -15.34 -1.67 3.83
CA GLY A 35 -16.76 -1.90 4.05
C GLY A 35 -16.99 -3.14 4.93
N LYS A 36 -18.26 -3.58 4.99
CA LYS A 36 -18.63 -4.76 5.80
C LYS A 36 -17.97 -6.04 5.27
N GLN A 37 -17.93 -6.19 3.95
CA GLN A 37 -17.38 -7.38 3.31
C GLN A 37 -15.86 -7.46 3.50
N GLU A 38 -15.16 -6.34 3.35
CA GLU A 38 -13.71 -6.26 3.55
C GLU A 38 -13.29 -6.62 4.98
N VAL A 39 -14.12 -6.26 5.98
CA VAL A 39 -13.88 -6.65 7.38
C VAL A 39 -14.02 -8.16 7.57
N LEU A 40 -15.00 -8.79 6.94
CA LEU A 40 -15.22 -10.24 7.03
C LEU A 40 -14.08 -11.01 6.35
N ASP A 41 -13.65 -10.53 5.19
CA ASP A 41 -12.66 -11.22 4.35
C ASP A 41 -11.21 -10.87 4.75
N GLY A 42 -11.01 -9.88 5.63
CA GLY A 42 -9.68 -9.39 5.99
C GLY A 42 -8.96 -8.72 4.81
N THR A 43 -9.72 -8.13 3.89
CA THR A 43 -9.22 -7.47 2.68
C THR A 43 -9.34 -5.95 2.79
N LEU A 44 -8.71 -5.23 1.86
CA LEU A 44 -8.78 -3.79 1.72
C LEU A 44 -9.02 -3.48 0.24
N SER A 45 -10.05 -2.71 -0.07
CA SER A 45 -10.23 -2.21 -1.43
C SER A 45 -9.28 -1.04 -1.66
N VAL A 46 -8.29 -1.23 -2.54
CA VAL A 46 -7.20 -0.27 -2.77
C VAL A 46 -7.46 0.57 -4.00
N ARG A 47 -7.36 1.90 -3.83
CA ARG A 47 -7.44 2.90 -4.89
C ARG A 47 -6.20 3.78 -4.88
N LEU A 48 -5.66 4.07 -6.05
CA LEU A 48 -4.50 4.92 -6.23
C LEU A 48 -4.93 6.32 -6.66
N TYR A 49 -4.24 7.33 -6.13
CA TYR A 49 -4.42 8.70 -6.56
C TYR A 49 -3.94 8.91 -8.01
N GLN A 50 -2.78 8.35 -8.34
CA GLN A 50 -2.23 8.45 -9.68
C GLN A 50 -3.07 7.63 -10.67
N GLY A 51 -3.43 8.25 -11.78
CA GLY A 51 -4.23 7.63 -12.84
C GLY A 51 -5.67 7.28 -12.44
N ASN A 52 -6.12 7.70 -11.23
CA ASN A 52 -7.43 7.32 -10.66
C ASN A 52 -7.68 5.80 -10.78
N LYS A 53 -6.63 4.99 -10.61
CA LYS A 53 -6.66 3.55 -10.83
C LYS A 53 -7.20 2.84 -9.61
N GLU A 54 -8.14 1.94 -9.84
CA GLU A 54 -8.64 1.02 -8.84
C GLU A 54 -7.94 -0.34 -9.00
N ILE A 55 -7.43 -0.87 -7.90
CA ILE A 55 -6.76 -2.19 -7.88
C ILE A 55 -7.76 -3.26 -7.39
N GLY A 56 -8.73 -2.87 -6.56
CA GLY A 56 -9.73 -3.77 -6.00
C GLY A 56 -9.32 -4.30 -4.63
N ALA A 57 -10.02 -5.35 -4.19
CA ALA A 57 -9.82 -5.96 -2.88
C ALA A 57 -8.53 -6.79 -2.84
N LEU A 58 -7.64 -6.46 -1.90
CA LEU A 58 -6.40 -7.18 -1.63
C LEU A 58 -6.31 -7.57 -0.15
N PRO A 59 -5.68 -8.70 0.20
CA PRO A 59 -5.40 -9.06 1.59
C PRO A 59 -4.63 -7.96 2.32
N GLN A 60 -4.99 -7.69 3.58
CA GLN A 60 -4.33 -6.63 4.38
C GLN A 60 -2.80 -6.80 4.44
N SER A 61 -2.31 -8.02 4.62
CA SER A 61 -0.88 -8.35 4.70
C SER A 61 -0.14 -7.95 3.42
N GLU A 62 -0.75 -8.24 2.27
CA GLU A 62 -0.20 -7.94 0.96
C GLU A 62 -0.15 -6.43 0.70
N VAL A 63 -1.19 -5.70 1.07
CA VAL A 63 -1.21 -4.23 0.94
C VAL A 63 -0.08 -3.61 1.75
N ILE A 64 0.12 -4.06 3.00
CA ILE A 64 1.20 -3.56 3.85
C ILE A 64 2.57 -3.83 3.21
N ALA A 65 2.81 -5.04 2.72
CA ALA A 65 4.06 -5.40 2.06
C ALA A 65 4.33 -4.52 0.82
N ARG A 66 3.32 -4.32 -0.03
CA ARG A 66 3.42 -3.49 -1.23
C ARG A 66 3.69 -2.02 -0.91
N VAL A 67 3.06 -1.46 0.12
CA VAL A 67 3.34 -0.08 0.55
C VAL A 67 4.78 0.04 1.05
N LEU A 68 5.26 -0.91 1.87
CA LEU A 68 6.63 -0.88 2.37
C LEU A 68 7.67 -0.93 1.24
N GLN A 69 7.43 -1.76 0.23
CA GLN A 69 8.28 -1.83 -0.96
C GLN A 69 8.30 -0.51 -1.72
N ALA A 70 7.13 0.09 -1.99
CA ALA A 70 7.05 1.37 -2.69
C ALA A 70 7.79 2.48 -1.92
N VAL A 71 7.67 2.51 -0.59
CA VAL A 71 8.40 3.45 0.27
C VAL A 71 9.91 3.21 0.21
N ALA A 72 10.35 1.96 0.27
CA ALA A 72 11.78 1.62 0.19
C ALA A 72 12.39 1.96 -1.17
N ALA A 73 11.66 1.71 -2.25
CA ALA A 73 12.07 2.03 -3.62
C ALA A 73 11.93 3.52 -3.97
N LYS A 74 11.30 4.33 -3.10
CA LYS A 74 10.88 5.71 -3.41
C LYS A 74 10.11 5.80 -4.73
N GLY A 75 9.31 4.79 -5.02
CA GLY A 75 8.60 4.60 -6.28
C GLY A 75 7.08 4.47 -6.10
N ASP A 76 6.41 4.13 -7.19
CA ASP A 76 4.95 4.03 -7.22
C ASP A 76 4.42 2.70 -6.64
N PHE A 77 3.16 2.72 -6.18
CA PHE A 77 2.48 1.51 -5.73
C PHE A 77 2.10 0.64 -6.94
N LYS A 78 2.71 -0.55 -7.03
CA LYS A 78 2.51 -1.46 -8.17
C LYS A 78 1.26 -2.33 -8.00
N SER A 79 0.45 -2.43 -9.06
CA SER A 79 -0.77 -3.24 -9.08
C SER A 79 -0.51 -4.75 -9.16
N ASP A 80 0.65 -5.16 -9.67
CA ASP A 80 0.91 -6.56 -10.03
C ASP A 80 1.99 -7.21 -9.13
N PRO A 81 1.75 -8.43 -8.61
CA PRO A 81 2.76 -9.17 -7.85
C PRO A 81 3.91 -9.65 -8.76
N ALA A 82 3.65 -9.94 -10.04
CA ALA A 82 4.67 -10.35 -11.00
C ALA A 82 5.63 -9.20 -11.41
N SER A 83 5.15 -7.95 -11.38
CA SER A 83 5.99 -6.76 -11.59
C SER A 83 6.98 -6.54 -10.43
N GLN A 84 6.63 -7.01 -9.22
CA GLN A 84 7.47 -6.92 -8.03
C GLN A 84 8.60 -7.96 -8.05
N ALA A 85 8.35 -9.19 -8.52
CA ALA A 85 9.37 -10.24 -8.59
C ALA A 85 10.53 -9.91 -9.56
N ARG A 86 10.26 -9.17 -10.64
CA ARG A 86 11.30 -8.74 -11.61
C ARG A 86 12.22 -7.64 -11.07
N GLU A 87 11.74 -6.82 -10.14
CA GLU A 87 12.51 -5.71 -9.58
C GLU A 87 13.12 -6.04 -8.20
N ALA A 88 12.70 -7.15 -7.57
CA ALA A 88 13.20 -7.62 -6.29
C ALA A 88 14.51 -8.46 -6.36
N ALA A 89 15.17 -8.55 -7.51
CA ALA A 89 16.54 -9.08 -7.58
C ALA A 89 17.54 -8.08 -6.94
N PRO A 90 18.51 -8.53 -6.15
CA PRO A 90 18.55 -8.23 -4.71
C PRO A 90 19.40 -7.01 -4.34
N ALA A 91 18.80 -6.06 -3.62
CA ALA A 91 19.53 -4.98 -2.93
C ALA A 91 19.59 -5.16 -1.40
N ARG A 92 19.65 -6.41 -0.92
CA ARG A 92 19.80 -6.69 0.53
C ARG A 92 20.64 -7.93 0.86
N ALA A 93 21.75 -8.11 0.14
CA ALA A 93 22.77 -9.12 0.45
C ALA A 93 24.15 -8.51 0.81
N LEU A 94 24.28 -7.19 1.01
CA LEU A 94 25.60 -6.53 1.18
C LEU A 94 25.85 -5.88 2.55
N HIS A 95 25.23 -6.36 3.63
CA HIS A 95 25.58 -5.83 4.97
C HIS A 95 25.53 -6.81 6.15
N LEU A 96 25.60 -8.12 5.91
CA LEU A 96 25.75 -9.10 7.00
C LEU A 96 26.91 -10.10 6.78
N GLU A 97 27.80 -9.84 5.84
CA GLU A 97 28.96 -10.68 5.51
C GLU A 97 30.25 -9.83 5.57
N ALA A 98 30.47 -9.10 6.68
CA ALA A 98 31.72 -8.37 6.92
C ALA A 98 32.09 -8.30 8.41
N SER A 99 31.65 -9.29 9.19
CA SER A 99 32.06 -9.44 10.59
C SER A 99 32.26 -10.92 10.93
N VAL A 100 33.05 -11.61 10.11
CA VAL A 100 33.86 -12.76 10.51
C VAL A 100 35.10 -12.73 9.61
N GLU A 101 36.15 -12.08 10.08
CA GLU A 101 37.57 -12.48 10.01
C GLU A 101 38.41 -11.46 10.80
#